data_AF-A0A0S8A4I5-F1
#
_entry.id   AF-A0A0S8A4I5-F1
#
_cell.length_a   1.000
_cell.length_b   1.000
_cell.length_c   1.000
_cell.angle_alpha   90.00
_cell.angle_beta   90.00
_cell.angle_gamma   90.00
#
_symmetry.space_group_name_H-M   'P 1'
#
loop_
_entity.id
_entity.type
_entity.pdbx_description
1 polymer ?
#
loop_
_entity_poly.entity_id
_entity_poly.type
_entity_poly.pdbx_seq_one_letter_code
_entity_poly.pdbx_strand_id
1 'polypeptide(L)'
;MNKASTLPADRDQNAANLEGADNEINHEHVRLARTAAQGDPAARKTVNELVQNIIAFQTDRFCKRFCRENQYYYLCTLPKPWGSPPKDAPLCEWGNASYAWMLEDLTNANRLLQYEGKHGARLNDYIYRIANSLPFYERWKDWRFGRKVHVPTYIQDMSPDAGKVFLALRSGDAIANIAQRLGKSETHTESLCQRIVIELTKRNRLHLLDPPTTVSLSTLNQDDDEDGSDADIPCFDLAPEQQETNAALWQAWKKLSTVEQFVLEAMLIDEQDANDVLSALVKLDISITDGVPAQQTNRQQLYYFRRKTLAKLAQRMDEG
;
A
#
# COMPACT_ATOMS: atom_id res chain seq x y z
N MET A 1 -10.89 31.51 57.49
CA MET A 1 -12.25 31.00 57.22
C MET A 1 -12.19 30.19 55.93
N ASN A 2 -12.40 28.88 56.06
CA ASN A 2 -12.17 27.87 55.02
C ASN A 2 -13.19 28.00 53.88
N LYS A 3 -12.71 28.12 52.64
CA LYS A 3 -13.50 27.77 51.44
C LYS A 3 -12.99 26.41 50.96
N ALA A 4 -13.70 25.35 51.32
CA ALA A 4 -13.52 24.04 50.74
C ALA A 4 -14.10 24.06 49.31
N SER A 5 -13.21 23.90 48.33
CA SER A 5 -13.54 23.72 46.93
C SER A 5 -14.14 22.32 46.76
N THR A 6 -15.41 22.24 46.40
CA THR A 6 -16.09 20.99 46.07
C THR A 6 -16.15 20.86 44.55
N LEU A 7 -15.60 19.77 44.03
CA LEU A 7 -15.87 19.03 42.77
C LEU A 7 -14.55 18.40 42.25
N PRO A 8 -14.57 17.20 41.60
CA PRO A 8 -15.67 16.70 40.77
C PRO A 8 -16.05 15.21 40.98
N ALA A 9 -17.33 14.93 41.20
CA ALA A 9 -17.92 13.59 41.03
C ALA A 9 -18.52 13.37 39.62
N ASP A 10 -18.63 14.43 38.81
CA ASP A 10 -19.25 14.39 37.47
C ASP A 10 -18.30 13.96 36.35
N ARG A 11 -17.00 13.83 36.62
CA ARG A 11 -16.00 13.42 35.60
C ARG A 11 -16.02 11.90 35.38
N ASP A 12 -16.22 11.12 36.43
CA ASP A 12 -16.18 9.66 36.39
C ASP A 12 -17.48 9.07 35.78
N GLN A 13 -18.62 9.75 35.93
CA GLN A 13 -19.88 9.34 35.30
C GLN A 13 -19.91 9.59 33.79
N ASN A 14 -19.23 10.63 33.31
CA ASN A 14 -19.09 10.89 31.87
C ASN A 14 -18.14 9.90 31.17
N ALA A 15 -17.08 9.46 31.85
CA ALA A 15 -16.18 8.42 31.32
C ALA A 15 -16.89 7.07 31.19
N ALA A 16 -17.63 6.65 32.22
CA ALA A 16 -18.38 5.39 32.21
C ALA A 16 -19.49 5.33 31.15
N ASN A 17 -20.15 6.47 30.85
CA ASN A 17 -21.17 6.55 29.80
C ASN A 17 -20.58 6.50 28.38
N LEU A 18 -19.35 7.01 28.18
CA LEU A 18 -18.65 6.93 26.89
C LEU A 18 -18.15 5.50 26.61
N GLU A 19 -17.63 4.80 27.64
CA GLU A 19 -17.19 3.40 27.52
C GLU A 19 -18.35 2.44 27.22
N GLY A 20 -19.56 2.73 27.70
CA GLY A 20 -20.76 1.94 27.39
C GLY A 20 -21.21 2.05 25.93
N ALA A 21 -21.20 3.28 25.39
CA ALA A 21 -21.61 3.53 24.00
C ALA A 21 -20.60 2.99 22.98
N ASP A 22 -19.30 3.09 23.26
CA ASP A 22 -18.26 2.56 22.37
C ASP A 22 -18.29 1.02 22.31
N ASN A 23 -18.65 0.34 23.40
CA ASN A 23 -18.80 -1.12 23.42
C ASN A 23 -20.00 -1.60 22.59
N GLU A 24 -21.13 -0.88 22.61
CA GLU A 24 -22.33 -1.23 21.83
C GLU A 24 -22.08 -1.08 20.32
N ILE A 25 -21.39 -0.01 19.92
CA ILE A 25 -20.97 0.22 18.53
C ILE A 25 -20.04 -0.91 18.04
N ASN A 26 -19.07 -1.34 18.86
CA ASN A 26 -18.18 -2.43 18.45
C ASN A 26 -18.93 -3.75 18.24
N HIS A 27 -19.90 -4.07 19.10
CA HIS A 27 -20.72 -5.27 18.93
C HIS A 27 -21.51 -5.26 17.62
N GLU A 28 -22.02 -4.09 17.22
CA GLU A 28 -22.69 -3.95 15.92
C GLU A 28 -21.73 -4.16 14.75
N HIS A 29 -20.53 -3.57 14.81
CA HIS A 29 -19.52 -3.74 13.77
C HIS A 29 -19.02 -5.19 13.65
N VAL A 30 -18.86 -5.89 14.78
CA VAL A 30 -18.46 -7.32 14.79
C VAL A 30 -19.58 -8.18 14.18
N ARG A 31 -20.84 -7.88 14.51
CA ARG A 31 -22.00 -8.55 13.91
C ARG A 31 -22.02 -8.33 12.40
N LEU A 32 -21.82 -7.09 11.95
CA LEU A 32 -21.77 -6.72 10.54
C LEU A 32 -20.65 -7.48 9.78
N ALA A 33 -19.46 -7.57 10.36
CA ALA A 33 -18.34 -8.28 9.75
C ALA A 33 -18.65 -9.79 9.61
N ARG A 34 -19.24 -10.42 10.63
CA ARG A 34 -19.61 -11.83 10.60
C ARG A 34 -20.73 -12.12 9.59
N THR A 35 -21.78 -11.30 9.54
CA THR A 35 -22.87 -11.49 8.56
C THR A 35 -22.39 -11.27 7.13
N ALA A 36 -21.51 -10.28 6.91
CA ALA A 36 -20.88 -10.08 5.61
C ALA A 36 -19.99 -11.27 5.21
N ALA A 37 -19.24 -11.85 6.14
CA ALA A 37 -18.42 -13.04 5.90
C ALA A 37 -19.26 -14.29 5.55
N GLN A 38 -20.46 -14.40 6.13
CA GLN A 38 -21.43 -15.46 5.82
C GLN A 38 -22.11 -15.27 4.46
N GLY A 39 -21.86 -14.16 3.77
CA GLY A 39 -22.38 -13.90 2.42
C GLY A 39 -23.70 -13.13 2.38
N ASP A 40 -24.15 -12.52 3.48
CA ASP A 40 -25.35 -11.68 3.46
C ASP A 40 -25.16 -10.47 2.52
N PRO A 41 -25.98 -10.32 1.46
CA PRO A 41 -25.78 -9.28 0.46
C PRO A 41 -25.93 -7.86 1.02
N ALA A 42 -26.80 -7.66 2.01
CA ALA A 42 -27.00 -6.35 2.63
C ALA A 42 -25.77 -5.95 3.46
N ALA A 43 -25.29 -6.84 4.34
CA ALA A 43 -24.06 -6.62 5.10
C ALA A 43 -22.83 -6.43 4.20
N ARG A 44 -22.70 -7.22 3.13
CA ARG A 44 -21.61 -7.05 2.15
C ARG A 44 -21.67 -5.69 1.46
N LYS A 45 -22.87 -5.21 1.11
CA LYS A 45 -23.03 -3.87 0.53
C LYS A 45 -22.55 -2.78 1.50
N THR A 46 -22.97 -2.84 2.77
CA THR A 46 -22.54 -1.88 3.79
C THR A 46 -21.02 -1.92 4.00
N VAL A 47 -20.41 -3.11 4.07
CA VAL A 47 -18.95 -3.23 4.16
C VAL A 47 -18.28 -2.65 2.91
N ASN A 48 -18.75 -2.98 1.71
CA ASN A 48 -18.17 -2.45 0.47
C ASN A 48 -18.21 -0.91 0.42
N GLU A 49 -19.31 -0.30 0.87
CA GLU A 49 -19.45 1.16 0.97
C GLU A 49 -18.43 1.77 1.95
N LEU A 50 -18.17 1.11 3.10
CA LEU A 50 -17.13 1.53 4.05
C LEU A 50 -15.73 1.49 3.42
N VAL A 51 -15.41 0.41 2.71
CA VAL A 51 -14.08 0.18 2.14
C VAL A 51 -13.83 1.03 0.89
N GLN A 52 -14.88 1.48 0.19
CA GLN A 52 -14.75 2.20 -1.08
C GLN A 52 -13.85 3.44 -1.00
N ASN A 53 -13.96 4.25 0.05
CA ASN A 53 -13.13 5.44 0.23
C ASN A 53 -11.65 5.08 0.48
N ILE A 54 -11.41 3.99 1.21
CA ILE A 54 -10.07 3.46 1.46
C ILE A 54 -9.44 2.98 0.15
N ILE A 55 -10.18 2.21 -0.66
CA ILE A 55 -9.70 1.73 -1.96
C ILE A 55 -9.46 2.89 -2.90
N ALA A 56 -10.37 3.87 -2.98
CA ALA A 56 -10.18 5.06 -3.81
C ALA A 56 -8.88 5.79 -3.45
N PHE A 57 -8.60 5.96 -2.15
CA PHE A 57 -7.35 6.54 -1.67
C PHE A 57 -6.12 5.71 -2.07
N GLN A 58 -6.12 4.39 -1.82
CA GLN A 58 -4.96 3.54 -2.12
C GLN A 58 -4.74 3.38 -3.63
N THR A 59 -5.80 3.20 -4.41
CA THR A 59 -5.70 3.08 -5.87
C THR A 59 -5.20 4.36 -6.52
N ASP A 60 -5.59 5.54 -6.03
CA ASP A 60 -5.03 6.82 -6.46
C ASP A 60 -3.51 6.87 -6.25
N ARG A 61 -3.05 6.56 -5.03
CA ARG A 61 -1.63 6.55 -4.68
C ARG A 61 -0.83 5.48 -5.45
N PHE A 62 -1.31 4.25 -5.44
CA PHE A 62 -0.59 3.11 -6.00
C PHE A 62 -0.58 3.16 -7.53
N CYS A 63 -1.72 3.40 -8.18
CA CYS A 63 -1.77 3.40 -9.63
C CYS A 63 -1.01 4.59 -10.23
N LYS A 64 -1.06 5.78 -9.63
CA LYS A 64 -0.29 6.94 -10.12
C LYS A 64 1.22 6.66 -10.12
N ARG A 65 1.74 6.13 -9.01
CA ARG A 65 3.16 5.77 -8.88
C ARG A 65 3.65 4.83 -9.98
N PHE A 66 2.80 3.92 -10.44
CA PHE A 66 3.13 2.94 -11.46
C PHE A 66 2.43 3.18 -12.81
N CYS A 67 1.87 4.37 -13.03
CA CYS A 67 1.20 4.70 -14.28
C CYS A 67 2.24 4.82 -15.40
N ARG A 68 3.36 5.50 -15.13
CA ARG A 68 4.47 5.72 -16.07
C ARG A 68 3.91 6.20 -17.42
N GLU A 69 4.36 5.59 -18.51
CA GLU A 69 3.94 5.93 -19.87
C GLU A 69 2.46 5.64 -20.16
N ASN A 70 1.78 4.80 -19.37
CA ASN A 70 0.36 4.50 -19.59
C ASN A 70 -0.53 5.75 -19.47
N GLN A 71 -0.08 6.78 -18.75
CA GLN A 71 -0.80 8.05 -18.61
C GLN A 71 -1.00 8.81 -19.92
N TYR A 72 -0.21 8.48 -20.96
CA TYR A 72 -0.33 9.09 -22.29
C TYR A 72 -1.10 8.20 -23.28
N TYR A 73 -1.16 6.89 -23.02
CA TYR A 73 -1.74 5.91 -23.96
C TYR A 73 -3.15 5.43 -23.56
N TYR A 74 -3.53 5.56 -22.29
CA TYR A 74 -4.79 5.04 -21.77
C TYR A 74 -5.57 6.09 -20.99
N LEU A 75 -6.91 6.07 -21.10
CA LEU A 75 -7.81 6.87 -20.29
C LEU A 75 -7.85 6.31 -18.86
N CYS A 76 -7.38 7.08 -17.89
CA CYS A 76 -7.37 6.69 -16.49
C CYS A 76 -8.81 6.48 -15.98
N THR A 77 -9.07 5.32 -15.36
CA THR A 77 -10.40 4.97 -14.81
C THR A 77 -10.56 5.33 -13.33
N LEU A 78 -9.53 5.92 -12.71
CA LEU A 78 -9.60 6.37 -11.32
C LEU A 78 -10.55 7.58 -11.17
N PRO A 79 -11.13 7.79 -9.97
CA PRO A 79 -12.01 8.94 -9.71
C PRO A 79 -11.36 10.29 -10.03
N LYS A 80 -10.05 10.40 -9.79
CA LYS A 80 -9.23 11.53 -10.19
C LYS A 80 -8.33 11.08 -11.35
N PRO A 81 -8.75 11.30 -12.61
CA PRO A 81 -7.99 10.85 -13.75
C PRO A 81 -6.62 11.54 -13.76
N TRP A 82 -5.60 10.77 -14.16
CA TRP A 82 -4.21 11.19 -14.20
C TRP A 82 -3.71 11.08 -15.65
N GLY A 83 -2.96 12.08 -16.10
CA GLY A 83 -2.43 12.14 -17.47
C GLY A 83 -3.25 13.01 -18.43
N SER A 84 -2.88 12.99 -19.71
CA SER A 84 -3.57 13.71 -20.78
C SER A 84 -3.59 12.84 -22.05
N PRO A 85 -4.27 11.68 -22.01
CA PRO A 85 -4.34 10.78 -23.15
C PRO A 85 -5.20 11.37 -24.28
N PRO A 86 -5.03 10.89 -25.53
CA PRO A 86 -5.94 11.21 -26.63
C PRO A 86 -7.40 10.90 -26.28
N LYS A 87 -8.35 11.64 -26.87
CA LYS A 87 -9.79 11.44 -26.61
C LYS A 87 -10.28 10.04 -26.98
N ASP A 88 -9.61 9.38 -27.92
CA ASP A 88 -9.95 8.05 -28.42
C ASP A 88 -9.10 6.93 -27.78
N ALA A 89 -8.38 7.25 -26.69
CA ALA A 89 -7.55 6.27 -25.99
C ALA A 89 -8.40 5.21 -25.29
N PRO A 90 -7.97 3.93 -25.30
CA PRO A 90 -8.66 2.86 -24.56
C PRO A 90 -8.63 3.11 -23.05
N LEU A 91 -9.61 2.57 -22.32
CA LEU A 91 -9.67 2.64 -20.87
C LEU A 91 -8.50 1.87 -20.22
N CYS A 92 -7.97 2.41 -19.12
CA CYS A 92 -6.96 1.73 -18.32
C CYS A 92 -7.57 0.58 -17.51
N GLU A 93 -7.35 -0.66 -17.96
CA GLU A 93 -7.86 -1.86 -17.27
C GLU A 93 -7.21 -2.05 -15.88
N TRP A 94 -5.99 -1.56 -15.70
CA TRP A 94 -5.24 -1.72 -14.45
C TRP A 94 -5.82 -0.94 -13.26
N GLY A 95 -6.52 0.17 -13.51
CA GLY A 95 -7.21 0.91 -12.44
C GLY A 95 -8.37 0.09 -11.88
N ASN A 96 -9.20 -0.44 -12.77
CA ASN A 96 -10.36 -1.26 -12.42
C ASN A 96 -9.95 -2.58 -11.80
N ALA A 97 -8.93 -3.24 -12.35
CA ALA A 97 -8.41 -4.48 -11.81
C ALA A 97 -7.84 -4.27 -10.39
N SER A 98 -7.09 -3.18 -10.16
CA SER A 98 -6.61 -2.85 -8.80
C SER A 98 -7.75 -2.64 -7.82
N TYR A 99 -8.79 -1.91 -8.24
CA TYR A 99 -9.97 -1.68 -7.40
C TYR A 99 -10.64 -3.00 -7.01
N ALA A 100 -10.89 -3.87 -8.00
CA ALA A 100 -11.51 -5.17 -7.78
C ALA A 100 -10.67 -6.06 -6.85
N TRP A 101 -9.36 -6.12 -7.07
CA TRP A 101 -8.44 -6.88 -6.22
C TRP A 101 -8.44 -6.38 -4.78
N MET A 102 -8.37 -5.06 -4.57
CA MET A 102 -8.38 -4.50 -3.21
C MET A 102 -9.72 -4.74 -2.51
N LEU A 103 -10.83 -4.64 -3.26
CA LEU A 103 -12.15 -4.95 -2.72
C LEU A 103 -12.23 -6.40 -2.26
N GLU A 104 -11.76 -7.34 -3.08
CA GLU A 104 -11.71 -8.76 -2.73
C GLU A 104 -10.80 -9.06 -1.54
N ASP A 105 -9.58 -8.50 -1.50
CA ASP A 105 -8.64 -8.73 -0.39
C ASP A 105 -9.13 -8.12 0.93
N LEU A 106 -9.68 -6.90 0.91
CA LEU A 106 -10.15 -6.21 2.11
C LEU A 106 -11.49 -6.74 2.63
N THR A 107 -12.35 -7.25 1.75
CA THR A 107 -13.67 -7.79 2.13
C THR A 107 -13.72 -9.32 2.17
N ASN A 108 -12.57 -9.98 2.13
CA ASN A 108 -12.45 -11.43 2.24
C ASN A 108 -13.10 -11.95 3.53
N ALA A 109 -13.90 -13.02 3.42
CA ALA A 109 -14.59 -13.63 4.56
C ALA A 109 -13.66 -14.00 5.72
N ASN A 110 -12.48 -14.57 5.44
CA ASN A 110 -11.50 -14.93 6.46
C ASN A 110 -11.01 -13.70 7.24
N ARG A 111 -10.85 -12.57 6.55
CA ARG A 111 -10.41 -11.31 7.17
C ARG A 111 -11.51 -10.69 8.01
N LEU A 112 -12.75 -10.70 7.51
CA LEU A 112 -13.89 -10.18 8.26
C LEU A 112 -14.16 -11.00 9.53
N LEU A 113 -13.94 -12.32 9.49
CA LEU A 113 -14.08 -13.18 10.67
C LEU A 113 -13.01 -12.93 11.75
N GLN A 114 -11.85 -12.38 11.38
CA GLN A 114 -10.78 -12.02 12.31
C GLN A 114 -11.01 -10.70 13.04
N TYR A 115 -12.01 -9.92 12.62
CA TYR A 115 -12.31 -8.67 13.29
C TYR A 115 -13.12 -8.93 14.58
N GLU A 116 -12.49 -8.61 15.71
CA GLU A 116 -13.06 -8.84 17.06
C GLU A 116 -13.50 -7.56 17.77
N GLY A 117 -13.22 -6.37 17.20
CA GLY A 117 -13.60 -5.09 17.81
C GLY A 117 -12.92 -4.80 19.16
N LYS A 118 -11.76 -5.41 19.44
CA LYS A 118 -10.99 -5.18 20.67
C LYS A 118 -10.62 -3.70 20.83
N HIS A 119 -10.66 -3.20 22.06
CA HIS A 119 -10.25 -1.83 22.43
C HIS A 119 -10.96 -0.68 21.70
N GLY A 120 -12.25 -0.79 21.36
CA GLY A 120 -12.92 0.34 20.70
C GLY A 120 -12.74 0.39 19.19
N ALA A 121 -11.97 -0.54 18.59
CA ALA A 121 -11.57 -0.42 17.19
C ALA A 121 -12.76 -0.66 16.26
N ARG A 122 -13.15 0.35 15.47
CA ARG A 122 -14.21 0.20 14.47
C ARG A 122 -13.73 -0.64 13.28
N LEU A 123 -14.67 -1.30 12.61
CA LEU A 123 -14.36 -2.10 11.42
C LEU A 123 -13.62 -1.30 10.34
N ASN A 124 -14.00 -0.03 10.15
CA ASN A 124 -13.35 0.86 9.20
C ASN A 124 -11.86 1.09 9.55
N ASP A 125 -11.55 1.29 10.84
CA ASP A 125 -10.18 1.55 11.31
C ASP A 125 -9.31 0.30 11.14
N TYR A 126 -9.87 -0.88 11.42
CA TYR A 126 -9.22 -2.16 11.19
C TYR A 126 -8.84 -2.34 9.71
N ILE A 127 -9.79 -2.15 8.80
CA ILE A 127 -9.56 -2.28 7.35
C ILE A 127 -8.59 -1.20 6.85
N TYR A 128 -8.72 0.03 7.34
CA TYR A 128 -7.83 1.14 7.00
C TYR A 128 -6.38 0.86 7.37
N ARG A 129 -6.13 0.31 8.58
CA ARG A 129 -4.79 -0.09 9.01
C ARG A 129 -4.20 -1.16 8.11
N ILE A 130 -5.00 -2.15 7.69
CA ILE A 130 -4.53 -3.19 6.77
C ILE A 130 -4.17 -2.58 5.41
N ALA A 131 -5.05 -1.76 4.84
CA ALA A 131 -4.84 -1.14 3.54
C ALA A 131 -3.59 -0.23 3.50
N ASN A 132 -3.22 0.36 4.64
CA ASN A 132 -2.02 1.18 4.78
C ASN A 132 -0.75 0.41 5.21
N SER A 133 -0.86 -0.89 5.41
CA SER A 133 0.27 -1.72 5.84
C SER A 133 1.22 -2.04 4.66
N LEU A 134 2.52 -2.14 4.95
CA LEU A 134 3.52 -2.56 3.96
C LEU A 134 3.21 -3.94 3.34
N PRO A 135 2.76 -4.96 4.11
CA PRO A 135 2.37 -6.25 3.54
C PRO A 135 1.26 -6.14 2.49
N PHE A 136 0.26 -5.29 2.72
CA PHE A 136 -0.82 -5.09 1.75
C PHE A 136 -0.30 -4.48 0.44
N TYR A 137 0.57 -3.47 0.54
CA TYR A 137 1.21 -2.86 -0.62
C TYR A 137 2.06 -3.86 -1.41
N GLU A 138 2.86 -4.69 -0.74
CA GLU A 138 3.68 -5.70 -1.40
C GLU A 138 2.84 -6.80 -2.07
N ARG A 139 1.74 -7.26 -1.44
CA ARG A 139 0.80 -8.21 -2.08
C ARG A 139 0.14 -7.60 -3.31
N TRP A 140 -0.28 -6.34 -3.24
CA TRP A 140 -0.84 -5.63 -4.40
C TRP A 140 0.19 -5.53 -5.54
N LYS A 141 1.44 -5.21 -5.21
CA LYS A 141 2.54 -5.09 -6.19
C LYS A 141 2.83 -6.44 -6.85
N ASP A 142 2.89 -7.51 -6.05
CA ASP A 142 3.09 -8.88 -6.51
C ASP A 142 1.95 -9.34 -7.42
N TRP A 143 0.70 -9.02 -7.08
CA TRP A 143 -0.46 -9.28 -7.92
C TRP A 143 -0.39 -8.49 -9.24
N ARG A 144 -0.09 -7.19 -9.19
CA ARG A 144 -0.16 -6.30 -10.35
C ARG A 144 0.96 -6.51 -11.36
N PHE A 145 2.19 -6.73 -10.90
CA PHE A 145 3.36 -6.81 -11.78
C PHE A 145 3.87 -8.24 -11.95
N GLY A 146 3.19 -9.21 -11.33
CA GLY A 146 3.78 -10.50 -11.01
C GLY A 146 4.92 -10.32 -10.00
N ARG A 147 5.23 -11.37 -9.24
CA ARG A 147 6.50 -11.39 -8.53
C ARG A 147 7.59 -11.21 -9.59
N LYS A 148 8.30 -10.06 -9.62
CA LYS A 148 9.56 -9.92 -10.35
C LYS A 148 10.64 -10.71 -9.62
N VAL A 149 10.44 -12.03 -9.53
CA VAL A 149 11.49 -12.93 -9.13
C VAL A 149 12.46 -12.93 -10.29
N HIS A 150 13.58 -12.26 -10.09
CA HIS A 150 14.71 -12.42 -10.99
C HIS A 150 15.05 -13.91 -11.03
N VAL A 151 14.74 -14.56 -12.14
CA VAL A 151 15.21 -15.92 -12.41
C VAL A 151 16.70 -15.77 -12.73
N PRO A 152 17.60 -16.35 -11.92
CA PRO A 152 19.02 -16.25 -12.17
C PRO A 152 19.38 -16.75 -13.57
N THR A 153 20.29 -16.06 -14.26
CA THR A 153 20.70 -16.38 -15.63
C THR A 153 21.15 -17.84 -15.78
N TYR A 154 21.90 -18.36 -14.81
CA TYR A 154 22.34 -19.76 -14.80
C TYR A 154 21.21 -20.80 -14.73
N ILE A 155 19.99 -20.42 -14.29
CA ILE A 155 18.80 -21.27 -14.36
C ILE A 155 18.16 -21.15 -15.74
N GLN A 156 18.08 -19.93 -16.28
CA GLN A 156 17.57 -19.68 -17.63
C GLN A 156 18.41 -20.41 -18.70
N ASP A 157 19.73 -20.49 -18.47
CA ASP A 157 20.68 -21.16 -19.36
C ASP A 157 20.58 -22.69 -19.32
N MET A 158 19.87 -23.30 -18.35
CA MET A 158 19.76 -24.76 -18.24
C MET A 158 18.80 -25.37 -19.26
N SER A 159 17.71 -24.66 -19.55
CA SER A 159 16.65 -25.07 -20.48
C SER A 159 15.72 -23.87 -20.74
N PRO A 160 15.13 -23.75 -21.94
CA PRO A 160 14.12 -22.73 -22.24
C PRO A 160 12.90 -22.78 -21.30
N ASP A 161 12.62 -23.94 -20.69
CA ASP A 161 11.52 -24.13 -19.74
C ASP A 161 11.95 -24.01 -18.27
N ALA A 162 13.25 -23.94 -17.97
CA ALA A 162 13.76 -23.94 -16.59
C ALA A 162 13.32 -22.71 -15.79
N GLY A 163 13.18 -21.55 -16.43
CA GLY A 163 12.65 -20.37 -15.75
C GLY A 163 11.18 -20.52 -15.31
N LYS A 164 10.36 -21.21 -16.11
CA LYS A 164 8.95 -21.49 -15.78
C LYS A 164 8.85 -22.54 -14.67
N VAL A 165 9.68 -23.59 -14.73
CA VAL A 165 9.76 -24.62 -13.69
C VAL A 165 10.26 -24.03 -12.37
N PHE A 166 11.27 -23.16 -12.39
CA PHE A 166 11.77 -22.47 -11.19
C PHE A 166 10.69 -21.61 -10.53
N LEU A 167 9.92 -20.85 -11.32
CA LEU A 167 8.81 -20.05 -10.79
C LEU A 167 7.70 -20.93 -10.21
N ALA A 168 7.37 -22.05 -10.86
CA ALA A 168 6.33 -22.96 -10.37
C ALA A 168 6.76 -23.73 -9.12
N LEU A 169 8.03 -24.15 -9.03
CA LEU A 169 8.63 -24.72 -7.82
C LEU A 169 8.57 -23.73 -6.65
N ARG A 170 8.93 -22.47 -6.89
CA ARG A 170 8.85 -21.40 -5.89
C ARG A 170 7.41 -21.10 -5.44
N SER A 171 6.42 -21.39 -6.27
CA SER A 171 5.01 -21.25 -5.92
C SER A 171 4.46 -22.45 -5.14
N GLY A 172 5.24 -23.52 -4.95
CA GLY A 172 4.78 -24.74 -4.30
C GLY A 172 3.87 -25.62 -5.18
N ASP A 173 3.90 -25.44 -6.51
CA ASP A 173 3.08 -26.25 -7.42
C ASP A 173 3.55 -27.71 -7.45
N ALA A 174 2.61 -28.66 -7.46
CA ALA A 174 2.92 -30.08 -7.64
C ALA A 174 3.53 -30.36 -9.02
N ILE A 175 4.51 -31.27 -9.09
CA ILE A 175 5.26 -31.60 -10.31
C ILE A 175 4.34 -32.02 -11.47
N ALA A 176 3.26 -32.75 -11.18
CA ALA A 176 2.25 -33.14 -12.17
C ALA A 176 1.57 -31.92 -12.83
N ASN A 177 1.22 -30.90 -12.05
CA ASN A 177 0.60 -29.67 -12.55
C ASN A 177 1.58 -28.84 -13.39
N ILE A 178 2.86 -28.82 -12.99
CA ILE A 178 3.92 -28.15 -13.74
C ILE A 178 4.12 -28.84 -15.10
N ALA A 179 4.19 -30.18 -15.11
CA ALA A 179 4.35 -30.97 -16.32
C ALA A 179 3.18 -30.78 -17.29
N GLN A 180 1.95 -30.77 -16.78
CA GLN A 180 0.74 -30.51 -17.56
C GLN A 180 0.73 -29.11 -18.17
N ARG A 181 1.10 -28.07 -17.40
CA ARG A 181 1.19 -26.68 -17.90
C ARG A 181 2.24 -26.48 -19.00
N LEU A 182 3.32 -27.25 -18.95
CA LEU A 182 4.41 -27.18 -19.93
C LEU A 182 4.19 -28.13 -21.13
N GLY A 183 3.19 -29.00 -21.07
CA GLY A 183 2.98 -30.04 -22.09
C GLY A 183 4.14 -31.03 -22.17
N LYS A 184 4.79 -31.33 -21.03
CA LYS A 184 5.95 -32.24 -20.94
C LYS A 184 5.61 -33.45 -20.07
N SER A 185 6.43 -34.50 -20.15
CA SER A 185 6.28 -35.66 -19.26
C SER A 185 6.67 -35.28 -17.83
N GLU A 186 6.02 -35.92 -16.86
CA GLU A 186 6.32 -35.72 -15.43
C GLU A 186 7.78 -36.05 -15.12
N THR A 187 8.31 -37.12 -15.73
CA THR A 187 9.71 -37.54 -15.59
C THR A 187 10.70 -36.48 -16.06
N HIS A 188 10.37 -35.75 -17.13
CA HIS A 188 11.22 -34.69 -17.66
C HIS A 188 11.21 -33.46 -16.73
N THR A 189 10.02 -33.09 -16.25
CA THR A 189 9.84 -31.98 -15.30
C THR A 189 10.53 -32.29 -13.98
N GLU A 190 10.41 -33.50 -13.46
CA GLU A 190 11.05 -33.95 -12.23
C GLU A 190 12.58 -33.87 -12.33
N SER A 191 13.17 -34.38 -13.42
CA SER A 191 14.60 -34.25 -13.68
C SER A 191 15.04 -32.78 -13.72
N LEU A 192 14.24 -31.90 -14.33
CA LEU A 192 14.55 -30.48 -14.40
C LEU A 192 14.47 -29.81 -13.02
N CYS A 193 13.46 -30.16 -12.21
CA CYS A 193 13.33 -29.71 -10.83
C CYS A 193 14.53 -30.11 -9.98
N GLN A 194 14.93 -31.39 -10.03
CA GLN A 194 16.09 -31.89 -9.31
C GLN A 194 17.37 -31.16 -9.74
N ARG A 195 17.57 -30.93 -11.04
CA ARG A 195 18.72 -30.17 -11.55
C ARG A 195 18.75 -28.73 -11.05
N ILE A 196 17.60 -28.06 -11.01
CA ILE A 196 17.47 -26.68 -10.47
C ILE A 196 17.83 -26.66 -8.98
N VAL A 197 17.31 -27.59 -8.19
CA VAL A 197 17.63 -27.71 -6.76
C VAL A 197 19.13 -27.96 -6.56
N ILE A 198 19.73 -28.88 -7.31
CA ILE A 198 21.16 -29.18 -7.24
C ILE A 198 22.01 -27.94 -7.54
N GLU A 199 21.70 -27.18 -8.60
CA GLU A 199 22.46 -25.97 -8.94
C GLU A 199 22.28 -24.84 -7.91
N LEU A 200 21.09 -24.71 -7.33
CA LEU A 200 20.85 -23.75 -6.25
C LEU A 200 21.57 -24.15 -4.97
N THR A 201 21.62 -25.44 -4.63
CA THR A 201 22.35 -25.97 -3.47
C THR A 201 23.86 -25.78 -3.63
N LYS A 202 24.43 -26.11 -4.79
CA LYS A 202 25.87 -25.90 -5.08
C LYS A 202 26.32 -24.46 -4.87
N ARG A 203 25.42 -23.50 -5.13
CA ARG A 203 25.71 -22.06 -5.05
C ARG A 203 25.25 -21.42 -3.73
N ASN A 204 24.78 -22.21 -2.76
CA ASN A 204 24.20 -21.75 -1.50
C ASN A 204 23.05 -20.74 -1.69
N ARG A 205 22.24 -20.92 -2.74
CA ARG A 205 21.08 -20.08 -3.08
C ARG A 205 19.73 -20.79 -2.97
N LEU A 206 19.66 -21.84 -2.16
CA LEU A 206 18.41 -22.59 -1.95
C LEU A 206 17.28 -21.70 -1.41
N HIS A 207 17.62 -20.67 -0.63
CA HIS A 207 16.71 -19.62 -0.14
C HIS A 207 15.94 -18.86 -1.24
N LEU A 208 16.26 -19.06 -2.53
CA LEU A 208 15.48 -18.47 -3.63
C LEU A 208 14.19 -19.25 -3.95
N LEU A 209 14.13 -20.53 -3.56
CA LEU A 209 12.94 -21.38 -3.68
C LEU A 209 11.98 -21.19 -2.51
N ASP A 210 12.51 -20.85 -1.33
CA ASP A 210 11.72 -20.43 -0.17
C ASP A 210 11.64 -18.90 -0.14
N PRO A 211 10.65 -18.27 -0.80
CA PRO A 211 10.42 -16.85 -0.56
C PRO A 211 10.22 -16.67 0.96
N PRO A 212 10.71 -15.57 1.56
CA PRO A 212 10.28 -15.24 2.91
C PRO A 212 8.75 -15.25 2.89
N THR A 213 8.16 -16.16 3.66
CA THR A 213 6.74 -16.14 3.92
C THR A 213 6.47 -14.77 4.49
N THR A 214 5.82 -13.91 3.71
CA THR A 214 5.15 -12.76 4.29
C THR A 214 4.03 -13.37 5.10
N VAL A 215 4.34 -13.71 6.35
CA VAL A 215 3.37 -14.20 7.31
C VAL A 215 2.35 -13.07 7.38
N SER A 216 1.20 -13.29 6.74
CA SER A 216 0.07 -12.42 7.00
C SER A 216 -0.15 -12.57 8.49
N LEU A 217 -0.22 -11.46 9.22
CA LEU A 217 -0.63 -11.47 10.64
C LEU A 217 -2.03 -12.11 10.83
N SER A 218 -2.69 -12.44 9.72
CA SER A 218 -3.92 -13.19 9.55
C SER A 218 -3.78 -14.73 9.57
N THR A 219 -2.56 -15.30 9.53
CA THR A 219 -2.36 -16.75 9.29
C THR A 219 -1.62 -17.47 10.41
N LEU A 220 -1.43 -16.83 11.57
CA LEU A 220 -0.67 -17.40 12.68
C LEU A 220 -1.36 -18.55 13.45
N ASN A 221 -2.55 -19.00 13.03
CA ASN A 221 -3.31 -20.02 13.76
C ASN A 221 -3.60 -21.30 12.95
N GLN A 222 -2.64 -21.79 12.17
CA GLN A 222 -2.73 -23.17 11.67
C GLN A 222 -1.46 -23.93 12.02
N ASP A 223 -1.60 -24.68 13.12
CA ASP A 223 -0.94 -25.92 13.48
C ASP A 223 0.59 -25.97 13.38
N ASP A 224 1.25 -25.62 14.48
CA ASP A 224 2.27 -26.48 15.08
C ASP A 224 2.38 -26.15 16.59
N ASP A 225 2.20 -27.20 17.41
CA ASP A 225 2.49 -27.19 18.84
C ASP A 225 3.99 -26.92 19.05
N GLU A 226 4.36 -25.74 19.55
CA GLU A 226 5.41 -25.47 20.54
C GLU A 226 5.72 -23.95 20.59
N ASP A 227 5.66 -23.39 21.80
CA ASP A 227 5.93 -21.98 22.15
C ASP A 227 5.10 -20.92 21.42
N GLY A 228 3.92 -20.64 21.97
CA GLY A 228 3.22 -19.37 21.76
C GLY A 228 4.07 -18.21 22.26
N SER A 229 4.94 -17.67 21.41
CA SER A 229 5.35 -16.29 21.55
C SER A 229 4.12 -15.44 21.23
N ASP A 230 3.51 -14.85 22.27
CA ASP A 230 2.66 -13.69 22.12
C ASP A 230 3.35 -12.73 21.15
N ALA A 231 2.89 -12.69 19.90
CA ALA A 231 3.29 -11.66 18.98
C ALA A 231 2.53 -10.40 19.41
N ASP A 232 3.03 -9.78 20.48
CA ASP A 232 2.82 -8.38 20.79
C ASP A 232 3.12 -7.61 19.49
N ILE A 233 2.08 -7.30 18.73
CA ILE A 233 2.19 -6.32 17.66
C ILE A 233 2.48 -5.03 18.40
N PRO A 234 3.70 -4.47 18.30
CA PRO A 234 4.00 -3.25 19.01
C PRO A 234 3.04 -2.21 18.45
N CYS A 235 2.15 -1.69 19.31
CA CYS A 235 1.54 -0.41 19.05
C CYS A 235 2.69 0.59 19.08
N PHE A 236 3.33 0.80 17.93
CA PHE A 236 4.17 1.97 17.75
C PHE A 236 3.20 3.14 17.72
N ASP A 237 2.78 3.59 18.91
CA ASP A 237 2.52 5.00 19.08
C ASP A 237 3.73 5.70 18.47
N LEU A 238 3.49 6.52 17.44
CA LEU A 238 4.57 7.35 16.87
C LEU A 238 5.25 7.99 18.06
N ALA A 239 6.55 7.75 18.22
CA ALA A 239 7.30 8.28 19.34
C ALA A 239 6.96 9.78 19.48
N PRO A 240 6.76 10.30 20.69
CA PRO A 240 6.33 11.69 20.88
C PRO A 240 7.21 12.68 20.09
N GLU A 241 8.52 12.39 19.99
CA GLU A 241 9.48 13.10 19.15
C GLU A 241 9.11 13.12 17.65
N GLN A 242 8.61 12.01 17.10
CA GLN A 242 8.12 11.94 15.72
C GLN A 242 6.81 12.71 15.53
N GLN A 243 5.93 12.73 16.54
CA GLN A 243 4.69 13.52 16.49
C GLN A 243 5.00 15.02 16.50
N GLU A 244 5.93 15.46 17.35
CA GLU A 244 6.44 16.83 17.39
C GLU A 244 7.14 17.22 16.08
N THR A 245 7.99 16.34 15.55
CA THR A 245 8.67 16.56 14.26
C THR A 245 7.65 16.69 13.11
N ASN A 246 6.63 15.82 13.09
CA ASN A 246 5.57 15.90 12.09
C ASN A 246 4.74 17.17 12.23
N ALA A 247 4.44 17.60 13.46
CA ALA A 247 3.73 18.85 13.72
C ALA A 247 4.54 20.06 13.26
N ALA A 248 5.84 20.11 13.55
CA ALA A 248 6.77 21.14 13.09
C ALA A 248 6.87 21.17 11.56
N LEU A 249 6.99 19.99 10.93
CA LEU A 249 6.98 19.84 9.48
C LEU A 249 5.69 20.39 8.86
N TRP A 250 4.52 20.05 9.42
CA TRP A 250 3.23 20.55 8.94
C TRP A 250 3.09 22.06 9.08
N GLN A 251 3.59 22.64 10.17
CA GLN A 251 3.61 24.09 10.35
C GLN A 251 4.55 24.77 9.36
N ALA A 252 5.74 24.22 9.14
CA ALA A 252 6.70 24.72 8.16
C ALA A 252 6.14 24.61 6.72
N TRP A 253 5.46 23.50 6.40
CA TRP A 253 4.82 23.24 5.11
C TRP A 253 3.77 24.29 4.76
N LYS A 254 2.91 24.65 5.72
CA LYS A 254 1.88 25.70 5.54
C LYS A 254 2.45 27.07 5.22
N LYS A 255 3.71 27.33 5.57
CA LYS A 255 4.41 28.60 5.29
C LYS A 255 5.09 28.63 3.91
N LEU A 256 5.12 27.52 3.18
CA LEU A 256 5.59 27.46 1.79
C LEU A 256 4.55 28.08 0.85
N SER A 257 5.00 28.61 -0.29
CA SER A 257 4.11 29.08 -1.35
C SER A 257 3.42 27.90 -2.04
N THR A 258 2.31 28.17 -2.73
CA THR A 258 1.59 27.14 -3.51
C THR A 258 2.47 26.48 -4.56
N VAL A 259 3.37 27.26 -5.20
CA VAL A 259 4.32 26.74 -6.20
C VAL A 259 5.40 25.87 -5.54
N GLU A 260 5.88 26.28 -4.36
CA GLU A 260 6.83 25.50 -3.56
C GLU A 260 6.24 24.16 -3.15
N GLN A 261 5.01 24.15 -2.62
CA GLN A 261 4.28 22.93 -2.25
C GLN A 261 4.08 22.04 -3.48
N PHE A 262 3.56 22.59 -4.58
CA PHE A 262 3.32 21.84 -5.82
C PHE A 262 4.58 21.14 -6.33
N VAL A 263 5.73 21.83 -6.39
CA VAL A 263 6.98 21.23 -6.87
C VAL A 263 7.47 20.13 -5.92
N LEU A 264 7.35 20.32 -4.61
CA LEU A 264 7.75 19.28 -3.64
C LEU A 264 6.82 18.07 -3.70
N GLU A 265 5.50 18.27 -3.77
CA GLU A 265 4.53 17.18 -3.93
C GLU A 265 4.81 16.39 -5.20
N ALA A 266 4.89 17.08 -6.35
CA ALA A 266 5.08 16.44 -7.64
C ALA A 266 6.41 15.68 -7.73
N MET A 267 7.51 16.25 -7.22
CA MET A 267 8.84 15.66 -7.39
C MET A 267 9.29 14.71 -6.27
N LEU A 268 8.78 14.87 -5.03
CA LEU A 268 9.20 14.06 -3.88
C LEU A 268 8.15 13.04 -3.46
N ILE A 269 6.88 13.44 -3.45
CA ILE A 269 5.79 12.57 -2.99
C ILE A 269 5.31 11.70 -4.15
N ASP A 270 5.08 12.32 -5.31
CA ASP A 270 4.59 11.64 -6.51
C ASP A 270 5.71 11.10 -7.41
N GLU A 271 6.98 11.41 -7.10
CA GLU A 271 8.17 10.94 -7.83
C GLU A 271 8.12 11.25 -9.35
N GLN A 272 7.47 12.33 -9.78
CA GLN A 272 7.32 12.70 -11.20
C GLN A 272 8.65 13.13 -11.84
N ASP A 273 8.81 12.87 -13.15
CA ASP A 273 9.98 13.35 -13.89
C ASP A 273 9.94 14.89 -14.06
N ALA A 274 11.12 15.49 -14.09
CA ALA A 274 11.26 16.94 -14.24
C ALA A 274 10.57 17.48 -15.51
N ASN A 275 10.53 16.72 -16.61
CA ASN A 275 9.88 17.16 -17.84
C ASN A 275 8.36 17.26 -17.69
N ASP A 276 7.74 16.37 -16.92
CA ASP A 276 6.30 16.37 -16.66
C ASP A 276 5.91 17.58 -15.81
N VAL A 277 6.69 17.85 -14.76
CA VAL A 277 6.49 19.00 -13.89
C VAL A 277 6.65 20.32 -14.68
N LEU A 278 7.68 20.42 -15.52
CA LEU A 278 7.85 21.59 -16.40
C LEU A 278 6.67 21.76 -17.36
N SER A 279 6.19 20.68 -17.96
CA SER A 279 5.03 20.72 -18.86
C SER A 279 3.76 21.17 -18.13
N ALA A 280 3.56 20.73 -16.88
CA ALA A 280 2.44 21.17 -16.06
C ALA A 280 2.53 22.66 -15.70
N LEU A 281 3.71 23.15 -15.35
CA LEU A 281 3.94 24.57 -15.05
C LEU A 281 3.67 25.46 -16.27
N VAL A 282 4.11 25.03 -17.46
CA VAL A 282 3.80 25.73 -18.72
C VAL A 282 2.30 25.76 -18.99
N LYS A 283 1.61 24.63 -18.81
CA LYS A 283 0.17 24.51 -19.06
C LYS A 283 -0.67 25.38 -18.12
N LEU A 284 -0.20 25.59 -16.89
CA LEU A 284 -0.87 26.41 -15.88
C LEU A 284 -0.38 27.87 -15.86
N ASP A 285 0.56 28.22 -16.74
CA ASP A 285 1.22 29.53 -16.79
C ASP A 285 1.84 29.96 -15.45
N ILE A 286 2.41 29.00 -14.72
CA ILE A 286 3.04 29.22 -13.41
C ILE A 286 4.54 29.40 -13.59
N SER A 287 5.04 30.57 -13.21
CA SER A 287 6.49 30.81 -13.14
C SER A 287 7.06 30.40 -11.78
N ILE A 288 8.24 29.78 -11.82
CA ILE A 288 9.03 29.44 -10.62
C ILE A 288 9.92 30.60 -10.17
N THR A 289 10.34 31.46 -11.10
CA THR A 289 11.31 32.54 -10.85
C THR A 289 10.73 33.85 -11.35
N ASP A 290 10.68 34.86 -10.48
CA ASP A 290 10.15 36.18 -10.83
C ASP A 290 10.80 36.71 -12.11
N GLY A 291 9.97 37.05 -13.10
CA GLY A 291 10.40 37.59 -14.38
C GLY A 291 10.83 36.57 -15.45
N VAL A 292 10.84 35.26 -15.14
CA VAL A 292 11.11 34.20 -16.14
C VAL A 292 9.78 33.53 -16.53
N PRO A 293 9.36 33.56 -17.80
CA PRO A 293 8.15 32.86 -18.24
C PRO A 293 8.24 31.34 -18.02
N ALA A 294 7.11 30.69 -17.77
CA ALA A 294 7.06 29.24 -17.55
C ALA A 294 7.71 28.45 -18.71
N GLN A 295 7.55 28.93 -19.94
CA GLN A 295 8.07 28.32 -21.18
C GLN A 295 9.60 28.35 -21.28
N GLN A 296 10.26 29.25 -20.55
CA GLN A 296 11.72 29.39 -20.53
C GLN A 296 12.37 28.65 -19.35
N THR A 297 11.55 28.03 -18.49
CA THR A 297 12.06 27.32 -17.31
C THR A 297 12.65 25.98 -17.73
N ASN A 298 13.89 25.70 -17.31
CA ASN A 298 14.60 24.47 -17.65
C ASN A 298 14.71 23.51 -16.47
N ARG A 299 15.14 22.26 -16.75
CA ARG A 299 15.28 21.21 -15.71
C ARG A 299 16.23 21.62 -14.58
N GLN A 300 17.31 22.32 -14.88
CA GLN A 300 18.30 22.72 -13.88
C GLN A 300 17.70 23.75 -12.90
N GLN A 301 16.93 24.71 -13.41
CA GLN A 301 16.20 25.68 -12.60
C GLN A 301 15.15 25.01 -11.71
N LEU A 302 14.43 24.00 -12.22
CA LEU A 302 13.49 23.22 -11.43
C LEU A 302 14.19 22.46 -10.28
N TYR A 303 15.30 21.76 -10.55
CA TYR A 303 16.05 21.08 -9.50
C TYR A 303 16.67 22.04 -8.49
N TYR A 304 17.16 23.19 -8.95
CA TYR A 304 17.67 24.24 -8.09
C TYR A 304 16.55 24.79 -7.18
N PHE A 305 15.38 25.07 -7.74
CA PHE A 305 14.21 25.50 -6.99
C PHE A 305 13.81 24.46 -5.95
N ARG A 306 13.66 23.18 -6.33
CA ARG A 306 13.40 22.09 -5.38
C ARG A 306 14.39 22.07 -4.22
N ARG A 307 15.70 22.16 -4.51
CA ARG A 307 16.74 22.17 -3.47
C ARG A 307 16.63 23.40 -2.57
N LYS A 308 16.37 24.58 -3.13
CA LYS A 308 16.16 25.81 -2.38
C LYS A 308 14.92 25.73 -1.48
N THR A 309 13.83 25.15 -1.97
CA THR A 309 12.59 24.96 -1.21
C THR A 309 12.79 23.96 -0.07
N LEU A 310 13.54 22.87 -0.30
CA LEU A 310 13.91 21.94 0.78
C LEU A 310 14.77 22.60 1.86
N ALA A 311 15.76 23.42 1.47
CA ALA A 311 16.57 24.17 2.42
C ALA A 311 15.72 25.17 3.23
N LYS A 312 14.77 25.83 2.57
CA LYS A 312 13.80 26.72 3.22
C LYS A 312 12.90 25.97 4.20
N LEU A 313 12.43 24.77 3.82
CA LEU A 313 11.61 23.93 4.70
C LEU A 313 12.40 23.49 5.94
N ALA A 314 13.66 23.07 5.78
CA ALA A 314 14.54 22.71 6.89
C ALA A 314 14.78 23.89 7.85
N GLN A 315 15.13 25.07 7.33
CA GLN A 315 15.28 26.28 8.16
C GLN A 315 14.02 26.62 8.95
N ARG A 316 12.84 26.46 8.34
CA ARG A 316 11.55 26.74 8.98
C ARG A 316 11.17 25.72 10.06
N MET A 317 11.75 24.53 10.02
CA MET A 317 11.59 23.52 11.08
C MET A 317 12.49 23.80 12.27
N ASP A 318 13.67 24.38 12.06
CA ASP A 318 14.60 24.78 13.14
C ASP A 318 14.18 26.07 13.87
N GLU A 319 13.28 26.86 13.27
CA GLU A 319 12.75 28.13 13.81
C GLU A 319 11.51 27.98 14.72
N GLY A 320 10.94 26.76 14.83
CA GLY A 320 9.71 26.48 15.58
C GLY A 320 9.97 25.70 16.86
#